data_AF-A0A7K2WVE7-F1
#
_entry.id   AF-A0A7K2WVE7-F1
#
_cell.length_a   1.000
_cell.length_b   1.000
_cell.length_c   1.000
_cell.angle_alpha   90.00
_cell.angle_beta   90.00
_cell.angle_gamma   90.00
#
_symmetry.space_group_name_H-M   'P 1'
#
loop_
_entity.id
_entity.type
_entity.pdbx_description
1 polymer ?
#
loop_
_entity_poly.entity_id
_entity_poly.type
_entity_poly.pdbx_seq_one_letter_code
_entity_poly.pdbx_strand_id
1 'polypeptide(L)' 'PSVTIDDHFFHLGGHSLLATRLVGRIRSVMGVGLSVATLFEHPIVATLVEKLDSAEAARPTLRPMRRMGATK' A
#
# COMPACT_ATOMS: atom_id res chain seq x y z
N PRO A 1 -1.30 -3.47 -23.85
CA PRO A 1 -2.41 -2.83 -23.08
C PRO A 1 -1.95 -1.49 -22.50
N SER A 2 -2.64 -0.41 -22.84
CA SER A 2 -2.46 0.90 -22.17
C SER A 2 -3.30 0.94 -20.90
N VAL A 3 -2.75 1.53 -19.83
CA VAL A 3 -3.45 1.79 -18.57
C VAL A 3 -3.59 3.30 -18.40
N THR A 4 -4.77 3.77 -18.04
CA THR A 4 -5.12 5.18 -17.82
C THR A 4 -5.37 5.47 -16.33
N ILE A 5 -5.49 6.74 -15.96
CA ILE A 5 -5.73 7.12 -14.55
C ILE A 5 -7.14 6.75 -14.07
N ASP A 6 -8.07 6.54 -14.99
CA ASP A 6 -9.48 6.21 -14.72
C ASP A 6 -9.74 4.69 -14.76
N ASP A 7 -8.71 3.90 -15.10
CA ASP A 7 -8.86 2.44 -15.15
C ASP A 7 -8.98 1.85 -13.76
N HIS A 8 -10.01 1.01 -13.60
CA HIS A 8 -10.27 0.29 -12.38
C HIS A 8 -9.37 -0.95 -12.29
N PHE A 9 -8.52 -1.01 -11.26
CA PHE A 9 -7.52 -2.06 -11.06
C PHE A 9 -8.10 -3.48 -11.19
N PHE A 10 -9.27 -3.73 -10.59
CA PHE A 10 -9.90 -5.05 -10.61
C PHE A 10 -10.56 -5.38 -11.96
N HIS A 11 -10.97 -4.39 -12.76
CA HIS A 11 -11.51 -4.64 -14.10
C HIS A 11 -10.40 -5.01 -15.09
N LEU A 12 -9.16 -4.58 -14.82
CA LEU A 12 -7.97 -4.99 -15.55
C LEU A 12 -7.45 -6.38 -15.12
N GLY A 13 -8.19 -7.12 -14.29
CA GLY A 13 -7.79 -8.44 -13.79
C GLY A 13 -6.92 -8.41 -12.52
N GLY A 14 -6.85 -7.26 -11.84
CA GLY A 14 -6.23 -7.17 -10.52
C GLY A 14 -6.93 -8.06 -9.48
N HIS A 15 -6.17 -8.58 -8.52
CA HIS A 15 -6.67 -9.44 -7.44
C HIS A 15 -5.79 -9.29 -6.19
N SER A 16 -6.15 -9.92 -5.07
CA SER A 16 -5.55 -9.66 -3.73
C SER A 16 -4.02 -9.77 -3.67
N LEU A 17 -3.43 -10.75 -4.37
CA LEU A 17 -1.97 -10.89 -4.44
C LEU A 17 -1.32 -9.74 -5.24
N LEU A 18 -1.91 -9.35 -6.38
CA LEU A 18 -1.43 -8.22 -7.16
C LEU A 18 -1.64 -6.90 -6.41
N ALA A 19 -2.75 -6.75 -5.69
CA ALA A 19 -3.04 -5.60 -4.83
C ALA A 19 -1.96 -5.44 -3.75
N THR A 20 -1.65 -6.53 -3.04
CA THR A 20 -0.59 -6.55 -2.02
C THR A 20 0.77 -6.16 -2.61
N ARG A 21 1.12 -6.71 -3.79
CA ARG A 21 2.37 -6.38 -4.50
C ARG A 21 2.41 -4.92 -4.95
N LEU A 22 1.33 -4.40 -5.52
CA LEU A 22 1.21 -3.02 -5.97
C LEU A 22 1.38 -2.04 -4.81
N VAL A 23 0.65 -2.26 -3.72
CA VAL A 23 0.74 -1.44 -2.50
C VAL A 23 2.15 -1.49 -1.91
N GLY A 24 2.76 -2.67 -1.84
CA GLY A 24 4.15 -2.81 -1.38
C GLY A 24 5.14 -2.01 -2.23
N ARG A 25 4.99 -2.05 -3.56
CA ARG A 25 5.84 -1.28 -4.48
C ARG A 25 5.63 0.22 -4.33
N ILE A 26 4.39 0.68 -4.23
CA ILE A 26 4.06 2.10 -4.00
C ILE A 26 4.73 2.61 -2.72
N ARG A 27 4.57 1.88 -1.61
CA ARG A 27 5.23 2.21 -0.32
C ARG A 27 6.75 2.32 -0.48
N SER A 28 7.36 1.36 -1.19
CA SER A 28 8.82 1.32 -1.36
C SER A 28 9.36 2.44 -2.24
N VAL A 29 8.63 2.84 -3.28
CA VAL A 29 9.09 3.86 -4.24
C VAL A 29 8.80 5.28 -3.71
N MET A 30 7.67 5.46 -3.03
CA MET A 30 7.19 6.79 -2.63
C MET A 30 7.34 7.09 -1.13
N GLY A 31 7.67 6.09 -0.30
CA GLY A 31 7.84 6.30 1.14
C GLY A 31 6.53 6.59 1.89
N VAL A 32 5.37 6.26 1.30
CA VAL A 32 4.03 6.54 1.84
C VAL A 32 3.43 5.36 2.60
N GLY A 33 2.59 5.63 3.59
CA GLY A 33 1.84 4.66 4.40
C GLY A 33 0.53 4.21 3.75
N LEU A 34 0.56 3.69 2.53
CA LEU A 34 -0.65 3.26 1.82
C LEU A 34 -1.17 1.90 2.32
N SER A 35 -2.43 1.73 2.72
CA SER A 35 -2.98 0.41 3.11
C SER A 35 -3.53 -0.39 1.92
N VAL A 36 -3.64 -1.72 2.06
CA VAL A 36 -4.33 -2.54 1.04
C VAL A 36 -5.83 -2.22 1.00
N ALA A 37 -6.46 -1.97 2.15
CA ALA A 37 -7.86 -1.56 2.23
C ALA A 37 -8.13 -0.29 1.42
N THR A 38 -7.23 0.70 1.48
CA THR A 38 -7.33 1.94 0.71
C THR A 38 -7.39 1.69 -0.80
N LEU A 39 -6.63 0.72 -1.33
CA LEU A 39 -6.70 0.34 -2.74
C LEU A 39 -8.03 -0.34 -3.10
N PHE A 40 -8.62 -1.10 -2.18
CA PHE A 40 -9.93 -1.71 -2.38
C PHE A 40 -11.06 -0.66 -2.36
N GLU A 41 -10.96 0.35 -1.49
CA GLU A 41 -11.89 1.46 -1.40
C GLU A 41 -11.75 2.44 -2.57
N HIS A 42 -10.51 2.64 -3.06
CA HIS A 42 -10.16 3.55 -4.16
C HIS A 42 -9.38 2.80 -5.26
N PRO A 43 -10.07 1.97 -6.06
CA PRO A 43 -9.46 1.08 -7.05
C PRO A 43 -9.07 1.75 -8.39
N ILE A 44 -9.22 3.07 -8.49
CA ILE A 44 -8.91 3.89 -9.67
C ILE A 44 -7.73 4.78 -9.30
N VAL A 45 -6.76 4.95 -10.21
CA VAL A 45 -5.52 5.69 -9.91
C VAL A 45 -5.82 7.14 -9.51
N ALA A 46 -6.73 7.81 -10.23
CA ALA A 46 -7.13 9.19 -9.93
C ALA A 46 -7.63 9.35 -8.48
N THR A 47 -8.52 8.46 -8.02
CA THR A 47 -9.09 8.53 -6.66
C THR A 47 -8.14 8.01 -5.59
N LEU A 48 -7.24 7.09 -5.95
CA LEU A 48 -6.22 6.58 -5.04
C LEU A 48 -5.23 7.67 -4.65
N VAL A 49 -4.79 8.50 -5.61
CA VAL A 49 -3.83 9.60 -5.38
C VAL A 49 -4.35 10.60 -4.36
N GLU A 50 -5.64 10.94 -4.41
CA GLU A 50 -6.27 11.83 -3.41
C GLU A 50 -6.09 11.32 -1.97
N LYS A 51 -6.03 10.00 -1.77
CA LYS A 51 -5.78 9.39 -0.46
C LYS A 51 -4.31 9.39 -0.07
N LEU A 52 -3.40 9.36 -1.06
CA LEU A 52 -1.97 9.42 -0.80
C LEU A 52 -1.53 10.80 -0.28
N ASP A 53 -2.16 11.89 -0.73
CA ASP A 53 -1.83 13.24 -0.24
C ASP A 53 -2.12 13.40 1.26
N SER A 54 -3.13 12.68 1.76
CA SER A 54 -3.46 12.60 3.19
C SER A 54 -2.74 11.48 3.95
N ALA A 55 -1.98 10.62 3.25
CA ALA A 55 -1.41 9.43 3.86
C ALA A 55 -0.20 9.78 4.74
N GLU A 56 -0.18 9.21 5.94
CA GLU A 56 1.00 9.27 6.79
C GLU A 56 2.22 8.63 6.10
N ALA A 57 3.43 9.01 6.52
CA ALA A 57 4.66 8.39 6.04
C ALA A 57 4.67 6.87 6.29
N ALA A 58 5.38 6.13 5.45
CA ALA A 58 5.53 4.69 5.62
C ALA A 58 6.06 4.37 7.03
N ARG A 59 5.44 3.39 7.69
CA ARG A 59 5.91 2.94 9.01
C ARG A 59 7.36 2.46 8.91
N PRO A 60 8.23 2.86 9.85
CA PRO A 60 9.62 2.43 9.84
C PRO A 60 9.73 0.92 9.98
N THR A 61 10.80 0.36 9.44
CA THR A 61 11.07 -1.07 9.54
C THR A 61 11.14 -1.50 11.00
N LEU A 62 10.43 -2.59 11.32
CA LEU A 62 10.45 -3.14 12.67
C LEU A 62 11.89 -3.53 13.03
N ARG A 63 12.38 -3.01 14.14
CA ARG A 63 13.69 -3.41 14.69
C ARG A 63 13.48 -4.47 15.77
N PRO A 64 14.28 -5.55 15.78
CA PRO A 64 14.24 -6.52 16.86
C PRO A 64 14.43 -5.82 18.20
N MET A 65 13.56 -6.10 19.17
CA MET A 65 13.71 -5.64 20.55
C MET A 65 13.98 -6.85 21.44
N ARG A 66 14.99 -6.77 22.31
CA ARG A 66 15.26 -7.84 23.27
C ARG A 66 14.02 -7.96 24.17
N ARG A 67 13.40 -9.15 24.17
CA ARG A 67 12.31 -9.47 25.09
C ARG A 67 12.79 -9.21 26.52
N MET A 68 12.18 -8.24 27.22
CA MET A 68 12.47 -8.02 28.63
C MET A 68 11.86 -9.16 29.44
N GLY A 69 12.68 -9.84 30.25
CA GLY A 69 12.22 -10.86 31.21
C GLY A 69 12.51 -12.31 30.81
N ALA A 70 13.79 -12.66 30.67
CA ALA A 70 14.25 -14.02 30.99
C ALA A 70 15.22 -13.91 32.16
N THR A 71 14.72 -13.42 33.29
CA THR A 71 15.39 -13.56 34.59
C THR A 71 15.25 -15.02 34.97
N LYS A 72 16.39 -15.72 34.99
CA LYS A 72 16.49 -17.06 35.59
C LYS A 72 16.31 -16.94 37.10
#